data_AF-A0A5C3PAY7-F1
#
_entry.id   AF-A0A5C3PAY7-F1
#
_cell.length_a   1.000
_cell.length_b   1.000
_cell.length_c   1.000
_cell.angle_alpha   90.00
_cell.angle_beta   90.00
_cell.angle_gamma   90.00
#
_symmetry.space_group_name_H-M   'P 1'
#
loop_
_entity.id
_entity.type
_entity.pdbx_description
1 polymer ?
#
loop_
_entity_poly.entity_id
_entity_poly.type
_entity_poly.pdbx_seq_one_letter_code
_entity_poly.pdbx_strand_id
1 'polypeptide(L)'
;MSNLHAWRQPSPLTTSTTPPNRSQSSSLNIMPQDEPAPPGQRRGDVLECDHCKSTGATLTLKRCGGCATMLYCSKACQKAAWGSHKSLCRQLHPNVLQNPSPVNVANIARKWVNIHHQSFKALLDCTVYLSGGVTHAFSAPRGIVCLISMRPDWDGNPAAPFHLLSFALLHKDESSVLNGQWDSLMDGCREYARGQRFGNRSGPTPVLAGIIPIVWCMTEDNDFVVNTFFPIYHTHVADDGALNARTRIALTGVVHHCRNCLDRGLVYEERPGGPGGCMLKLPGWYRQKGKKWKWEVPMPGDQDFVTLWQEAFEVAGMTILEAWKVYDEILGRGVS
;
A
#
# COMPACT_ATOMS: atom_id res chain seq x y z
N MET A 1 -15.96 -58.92 21.78
CA MET A 1 -14.83 -59.61 22.46
C MET A 1 -13.60 -58.76 22.19
N SER A 2 -13.32 -57.75 23.03
CA SER A 2 -12.30 -57.75 24.12
C SER A 2 -10.88 -57.66 23.53
N ASN A 3 -9.94 -56.76 23.84
CA ASN A 3 -9.62 -55.84 24.95
C ASN A 3 -8.70 -54.72 24.37
N LEU A 4 -8.85 -53.44 24.72
CA LEU A 4 -8.29 -52.74 25.90
C LEU A 4 -6.78 -52.91 26.12
N HIS A 5 -6.00 -51.85 25.85
CA HIS A 5 -4.87 -51.48 26.69
C HIS A 5 -4.77 -49.96 26.84
N ALA A 6 -5.10 -49.52 28.06
CA ALA A 6 -4.98 -48.18 28.57
C ALA A 6 -3.54 -47.91 29.02
N TRP A 7 -3.02 -46.73 28.71
CA TRP A 7 -1.84 -46.18 29.39
C TRP A 7 -2.29 -45.12 30.40
N ARG A 8 -1.95 -45.39 31.66
CA ARG A 8 -2.29 -44.62 32.85
C ARG A 8 -1.40 -43.38 33.00
N GLN A 9 -2.02 -42.29 33.41
CA GLN A 9 -1.42 -41.13 34.08
C GLN A 9 -0.89 -41.52 35.48
N PRO A 10 0.09 -40.78 36.01
CA PRO A 10 0.18 -40.54 37.45
C PRO A 10 -0.07 -39.05 37.78
N SER A 11 -0.97 -38.81 38.74
CA SER A 11 -1.13 -37.55 39.49
C SER A 11 -0.60 -37.76 40.93
N PRO A 12 -0.75 -36.80 41.87
CA PRO A 12 0.07 -35.61 42.08
C PRO A 12 0.80 -35.67 43.44
N LEU A 13 1.79 -34.80 43.66
CA LEU A 13 2.29 -34.49 45.00
C LEU A 13 2.10 -33.01 45.29
N THR A 14 1.43 -32.75 46.40
CA THR A 14 1.07 -31.46 46.98
C THR A 14 2.02 -31.10 48.14
N THR A 15 1.97 -29.82 48.53
CA THR A 15 2.40 -29.21 49.81
C THR A 15 3.91 -28.87 49.94
N SER A 16 4.36 -27.73 50.48
CA SER A 16 3.70 -26.54 51.05
C SER A 16 4.71 -25.39 51.21
N THR A 17 4.15 -24.17 51.35
CA THR A 17 4.53 -23.08 52.29
C THR A 17 5.84 -22.28 52.17
N THR A 18 5.62 -21.04 51.72
CA THR A 18 6.03 -19.73 52.29
C THR A 18 7.43 -19.11 52.06
N PRO A 19 7.50 -17.76 52.01
CA PRO A 19 8.52 -17.00 51.30
C PRO A 19 9.50 -16.26 52.24
N PRO A 20 10.58 -15.69 51.67
CA PRO A 20 11.15 -14.46 52.22
C PRO A 20 11.38 -13.44 51.09
N ASN A 21 11.61 -12.16 51.31
CA ASN A 21 11.29 -11.21 52.35
C ASN A 21 11.52 -9.85 51.67
N ARG A 22 10.72 -8.87 52.05
CA ARG A 22 10.80 -7.48 51.63
C ARG A 22 11.99 -6.83 52.32
N SER A 23 13.03 -6.44 51.59
CA SER A 23 14.03 -5.48 52.07
C SER A 23 13.86 -4.15 51.35
N GLN A 24 13.41 -3.15 52.12
CA GLN A 24 13.52 -1.75 51.80
C GLN A 24 15.01 -1.35 51.82
N SER A 25 15.46 -0.58 50.83
CA SER A 25 16.60 0.32 51.02
C SER A 25 16.46 1.54 50.12
N SER A 26 16.28 2.65 50.81
CA SER A 26 16.43 4.06 50.45
C SER A 26 17.42 4.42 49.34
N SER A 27 16.92 5.28 48.45
CA SER A 27 17.54 6.42 47.77
C SER A 27 19.03 6.67 47.92
N LEU A 28 19.75 6.61 46.78
CA LEU A 28 20.82 7.55 46.44
C LEU A 28 20.63 7.95 44.96
N ASN A 29 20.26 9.22 44.75
CA ASN A 29 20.24 9.87 43.44
C ASN A 29 21.68 9.96 42.91
N ILE A 30 21.96 9.27 41.81
CA ILE A 30 23.15 9.50 40.99
C ILE A 30 22.62 9.79 39.58
N MET A 31 22.78 11.05 39.16
CA MET A 31 22.52 11.50 37.79
C MET A 31 23.51 10.83 36.83
N PRO A 32 23.08 10.18 35.73
CA PRO A 32 23.93 9.95 34.59
C PRO A 32 24.01 11.22 33.74
N GLN A 33 25.21 11.48 33.26
CA GLN A 33 25.70 12.71 32.69
C GLN A 33 25.09 13.02 31.31
N ASP A 34 25.13 14.32 30.99
CA ASP A 34 24.69 14.96 29.75
C ASP A 34 25.08 14.18 28.48
N GLU A 35 24.09 13.76 27.70
CA GLU A 35 24.30 13.45 26.28
C GLU A 35 24.63 14.75 25.51
N PRO A 36 25.64 14.75 24.62
CA PRO A 36 25.98 15.93 23.83
C PRO A 36 24.87 16.22 22.81
N ALA A 37 24.38 17.46 22.84
CA ALA A 37 23.39 17.97 21.90
C ALA A 37 23.84 17.84 20.42
N PRO A 38 22.90 17.61 19.48
CA PRO A 38 23.21 17.50 18.06
C PRO A 38 23.86 18.79 17.54
N PRO A 39 24.83 18.69 16.60
CA PRO A 39 25.61 19.83 16.14
C PRO A 39 24.73 20.79 15.32
N GLY A 40 24.50 22.01 15.83
CA GLY A 40 23.86 23.07 15.04
C GLY A 40 23.30 24.28 15.79
N GLN A 41 23.10 24.26 17.11
CA GLN A 41 22.54 25.40 17.83
C GLN A 41 23.64 26.30 18.42
N ARG A 42 23.88 27.45 17.79
CA ARG A 42 24.59 28.56 18.42
C ARG A 42 23.70 29.12 19.54
N ARG A 43 24.25 29.23 20.75
CA ARG A 43 23.61 29.97 21.85
C ARG A 43 23.62 31.45 21.49
N GLY A 44 22.45 32.10 21.38
CA GLY A 44 22.39 33.58 21.38
C GLY A 44 21.33 34.26 20.51
N ASP A 45 20.68 33.60 19.56
CA ASP A 45 19.72 34.30 18.69
C ASP A 45 18.36 34.46 19.38
N VAL A 46 18.02 35.71 19.73
CA VAL A 46 16.69 36.08 20.19
C VAL A 46 15.72 35.84 19.02
N LEU A 47 14.80 34.90 19.19
CA LEU A 47 13.78 34.63 18.17
C LEU A 47 12.83 35.84 18.07
N GLU A 48 12.54 36.33 16.87
CA GLU A 48 11.68 37.51 16.65
C GLU A 48 10.52 37.21 15.70
N CYS A 49 9.45 37.99 15.79
CA CYS A 49 8.38 37.97 14.81
C CYS A 49 8.85 38.53 13.46
N ASP A 50 8.71 37.76 12.39
CA ASP A 50 9.12 38.16 11.04
C ASP A 50 8.34 39.32 10.45
N HIS A 51 7.20 39.68 11.06
CA HIS A 51 6.42 40.85 10.68
C HIS A 51 6.70 42.08 11.56
N CYS A 52 6.46 41.98 12.87
CA CYS A 52 6.49 43.12 13.79
C CYS A 52 7.77 43.21 14.62
N LYS A 53 8.72 42.27 14.44
CA LYS A 53 10.03 42.22 15.10
C LYS A 53 9.99 42.19 16.63
N SER A 54 8.84 41.85 17.22
CA SER A 54 8.74 41.60 18.66
C SER A 54 9.53 40.35 19.04
N THR A 55 10.35 40.45 20.08
CA THR A 55 11.23 39.39 20.56
C THR A 55 10.46 38.33 21.38
N GLY A 56 10.88 37.08 21.25
CA GLY A 56 10.30 35.91 21.90
C GLY A 56 10.51 35.86 23.42
N ALA A 57 11.19 36.86 24.00
CA ALA A 57 11.34 37.02 25.45
C ALA A 57 10.01 37.38 26.14
N THR A 58 9.02 37.91 25.41
CA THR A 58 7.72 38.32 25.96
C THR A 58 6.52 37.64 25.31
N LEU A 59 6.70 36.90 24.20
CA LEU A 59 5.61 36.30 23.42
C LEU A 59 6.00 34.94 22.84
N THR A 60 5.11 33.95 22.94
CA THR A 60 5.28 32.66 22.25
C THR A 60 5.09 32.85 20.74
N LEU A 61 6.19 32.77 20.00
CA LEU A 61 6.18 32.85 18.54
C LEU A 61 5.69 31.53 17.92
N LYS A 62 4.87 31.63 16.88
CA LYS A 62 4.32 30.50 16.12
C LYS A 62 5.01 30.40 14.77
N ARG A 63 5.40 29.19 14.38
CA ARG A 63 5.94 28.92 13.04
C ARG A 63 4.86 29.00 11.97
N CYS A 64 5.24 29.40 10.76
CA CYS A 64 4.37 29.30 9.60
C CYS A 64 4.03 27.82 9.32
N GLY A 65 2.74 27.49 9.19
CA GLY A 65 2.31 26.12 8.90
C GLY A 65 2.67 25.60 7.51
N GLY A 66 3.16 26.46 6.61
CA GLY A 66 3.65 26.06 5.29
C GLY A 66 5.15 25.73 5.31
N CYS A 67 5.99 26.73 5.60
CA CYS A 67 7.44 26.54 5.53
C CYS A 67 8.13 26.09 6.84
N ALA A 68 7.46 26.21 8.00
CA ALA A 68 8.03 26.05 9.34
C ALA A 68 9.25 26.93 9.70
N THR A 69 9.75 27.73 8.75
CA THR A 69 10.91 28.61 8.92
C THR A 69 10.55 29.94 9.60
N MET A 70 9.51 30.63 9.10
CA MET A 70 9.15 31.97 9.57
C MET A 70 8.35 31.91 10.88
N LEU A 71 8.57 32.89 11.76
CA LEU A 71 8.00 33.03 13.09
C LEU A 71 7.07 34.24 13.17
N TYR A 72 5.91 34.08 13.78
CA TYR A 72 4.94 35.17 13.97
C TYR A 72 4.34 35.12 15.37
N CYS A 73 4.19 36.28 16.02
CA CYS A 73 3.50 36.36 17.30
C CYS A 73 1.98 36.13 17.18
N SER A 74 1.40 36.32 15.98
CA SER A 74 -0.04 36.17 15.75
C SER A 74 -0.38 35.82 14.29
N LYS A 75 -1.61 35.32 14.08
CA LYS A 75 -2.17 35.09 12.74
C LYS A 75 -2.34 36.39 11.95
N ALA A 76 -2.53 37.53 12.63
CA ALA A 76 -2.58 38.83 11.98
C ALA A 76 -1.21 39.21 11.39
N CYS A 77 -0.13 39.02 12.16
CA CYS A 77 1.23 39.23 11.70
C CYS A 77 1.61 38.30 10.53
N GLN A 78 1.20 37.02 10.58
CA GLN A 78 1.40 36.10 9.45
C GLN A 78 0.69 36.57 8.17
N LYS A 79 -0.57 37.04 8.28
CA LYS A 79 -1.33 37.55 7.13
C LYS A 79 -0.71 38.83 6.56
N ALA A 80 -0.29 39.73 7.42
CA ALA A 80 0.32 41.00 7.01
C ALA A 80 1.69 40.80 6.33
N ALA A 81 2.48 39.82 6.79
CA ALA A 81 3.72 39.43 6.13
C ALA A 81 3.52 38.57 4.86
N TRP A 82 2.31 38.12 4.53
CA TRP A 82 2.09 37.15 3.45
C TRP A 82 2.57 37.63 2.08
N GLY A 83 2.43 38.92 1.77
CA GLY A 83 2.85 39.48 0.48
C GLY A 83 4.34 39.26 0.19
N SER A 84 5.20 39.55 1.17
CA SER A 84 6.66 39.35 1.06
C SER A 84 7.08 37.92 1.36
N HIS A 85 6.36 37.23 2.25
CA HIS A 85 6.66 35.86 2.64
C HIS A 85 6.32 34.84 1.56
N LYS A 86 5.26 35.03 0.75
CA LYS A 86 4.68 33.99 -0.12
C LYS A 86 5.65 33.32 -1.08
N SER A 87 6.54 34.06 -1.74
CA SER A 87 7.53 33.50 -2.66
C SER A 87 8.51 32.61 -1.91
N LEU A 88 9.07 33.13 -0.81
CA LEU A 88 9.98 32.41 0.06
C LEU A 88 9.29 31.22 0.75
N CYS A 89 8.02 31.35 1.14
CA CYS A 89 7.23 30.28 1.73
C CYS A 89 7.06 29.10 0.77
N ARG A 90 7.05 29.36 -0.54
CA ARG A 90 6.95 28.31 -1.57
C ARG A 90 8.30 27.68 -1.86
N GLN A 91 9.38 28.46 -1.83
CA GLN A 91 10.75 27.97 -2.01
C GLN A 91 11.25 27.19 -0.80
N LEU A 92 10.97 27.71 0.40
CA LEU A 92 11.27 27.12 1.69
C LEU A 92 10.11 26.29 2.21
N HIS A 93 9.04 26.07 1.43
CA HIS A 93 8.14 24.98 1.76
C HIS A 93 9.07 23.78 1.76
N PRO A 94 9.37 23.17 2.92
CA PRO A 94 9.92 21.84 2.85
C PRO A 94 8.87 21.13 2.00
N ASN A 95 9.27 20.48 0.91
CA ASN A 95 8.44 19.39 0.48
C ASN A 95 8.16 18.62 1.77
N VAL A 96 6.89 18.55 2.20
CA VAL A 96 6.44 17.83 3.39
C VAL A 96 6.70 16.31 3.24
N LEU A 97 7.54 15.96 2.26
CA LEU A 97 8.06 14.67 1.87
C LEU A 97 9.42 14.37 2.50
N GLN A 98 10.09 15.30 3.18
CA GLN A 98 11.15 14.91 4.11
C GLN A 98 10.50 14.40 5.41
N ASN A 99 10.11 13.13 5.35
CA ASN A 99 9.50 12.30 6.39
C ASN A 99 8.00 12.54 6.66
N PRO A 100 7.09 12.20 5.71
CA PRO A 100 5.66 12.21 5.98
C PRO A 100 5.33 11.27 7.15
N SER A 101 4.40 11.68 8.01
CA SER A 101 3.99 10.85 9.15
C SER A 101 3.48 9.47 8.69
N PRO A 102 3.69 8.39 9.48
CA PRO A 102 3.23 7.05 9.09
C PRO A 102 1.73 6.99 8.75
N VAL A 103 0.89 7.77 9.43
CA VAL A 103 -0.55 7.86 9.15
C VAL A 103 -0.83 8.50 7.80
N ASN A 104 -0.10 9.56 7.43
CA ASN A 104 -0.25 10.19 6.11
C ASN A 104 0.16 9.24 5.01
N VAL A 105 1.28 8.54 5.20
CA VAL A 105 1.74 7.51 4.28
C VAL A 105 0.70 6.39 4.11
N ALA A 106 0.07 5.94 5.21
CA ALA A 106 -1.01 4.95 5.17
C ALA A 106 -2.16 5.39 4.27
N ASN A 107 -2.56 6.66 4.41
CA ASN A 107 -3.66 7.21 3.65
C ASN A 107 -3.30 7.36 2.16
N ILE A 108 -2.06 7.74 1.85
CA ILE A 108 -1.57 7.81 0.46
C ILE A 108 -1.54 6.40 -0.16
N ALA A 109 -1.01 5.40 0.56
CA ALA A 109 -0.98 4.00 0.13
C ALA A 109 -2.38 3.45 -0.14
N ARG A 110 -3.32 3.59 0.81
CA ARG A 110 -4.72 3.15 0.63
C ARG A 110 -5.37 3.81 -0.58
N LYS A 111 -5.16 5.12 -0.76
CA LYS A 111 -5.71 5.86 -1.90
C LYS A 111 -5.13 5.38 -3.22
N TRP A 112 -3.82 5.14 -3.27
CA TRP A 112 -3.14 4.62 -4.45
C TRP A 112 -3.64 3.22 -4.82
N VAL A 113 -3.75 2.31 -3.83
CA VAL A 113 -4.28 0.96 -4.03
C VAL A 113 -5.71 0.98 -4.55
N ASN A 114 -6.56 1.89 -4.02
CA ASN A 114 -7.93 2.04 -4.50
C ASN A 114 -8.00 2.58 -5.92
N ILE A 115 -7.21 3.62 -6.24
CA ILE A 115 -7.13 4.18 -7.60
C ILE A 115 -6.70 3.10 -8.60
N HIS A 116 -5.74 2.26 -8.22
CA HIS A 116 -5.22 1.17 -9.07
C HIS A 116 -5.87 -0.19 -8.81
N HIS A 117 -7.12 -0.23 -8.32
CA HIS A 117 -7.78 -1.48 -7.93
C HIS A 117 -7.73 -2.55 -9.03
N GLN A 118 -7.95 -2.17 -10.29
CA GLN A 118 -7.88 -3.10 -11.43
C GLN A 118 -6.47 -3.66 -11.66
N SER A 119 -5.45 -2.79 -11.65
CA SER A 119 -4.06 -3.19 -11.84
C SER A 119 -3.61 -4.16 -10.75
N PHE A 120 -3.96 -3.86 -9.49
CA PHE A 120 -3.63 -4.74 -8.37
C PHE A 120 -4.42 -6.04 -8.37
N LYS A 121 -5.69 -6.01 -8.80
CA LYS A 121 -6.48 -7.24 -8.99
C LYS A 121 -5.86 -8.15 -10.04
N ALA A 122 -5.46 -7.60 -11.19
CA ALA A 122 -4.79 -8.36 -12.25
C ALA A 122 -3.42 -8.88 -11.83
N LEU A 123 -2.62 -8.05 -11.15
CA LEU A 123 -1.34 -8.50 -10.58
C LEU A 123 -1.52 -9.66 -9.59
N LEU A 124 -2.50 -9.57 -8.71
CA LEU A 124 -2.82 -10.62 -7.76
C LEU A 124 -3.20 -11.92 -8.46
N ASP A 125 -4.17 -11.86 -9.37
CA ASP A 125 -4.66 -13.04 -10.10
C ASP A 125 -3.50 -13.71 -10.85
N CYS A 126 -2.77 -12.95 -11.67
CA CYS A 126 -1.63 -13.48 -12.42
C CYS A 126 -0.55 -14.06 -11.51
N THR A 127 -0.25 -13.41 -10.36
CA THR A 127 0.74 -13.92 -9.41
C THR A 127 0.32 -15.27 -8.83
N VAL A 128 -0.95 -15.43 -8.46
CA VAL A 128 -1.50 -16.70 -7.96
C VAL A 128 -1.37 -17.80 -9.01
N TYR A 129 -1.82 -17.56 -10.24
CA TYR A 129 -1.77 -18.57 -11.29
C TYR A 129 -0.35 -18.92 -11.71
N LEU A 130 0.54 -17.93 -11.84
CA LEU A 130 1.94 -18.18 -12.18
C LEU A 130 2.69 -18.94 -11.07
N SER A 131 2.21 -18.85 -9.82
CA SER A 131 2.78 -19.55 -8.66
C SER A 131 2.18 -20.94 -8.40
N GLY A 132 1.40 -21.49 -9.36
CA GLY A 132 0.83 -22.85 -9.24
C GLY A 132 -0.67 -22.90 -9.01
N GLY A 133 -1.39 -21.78 -9.18
CA GLY A 133 -2.85 -21.76 -9.18
C GLY A 133 -3.50 -21.46 -7.83
N VAL A 134 -4.83 -21.40 -7.85
CA VAL A 134 -5.69 -21.15 -6.69
C VAL A 134 -5.54 -22.28 -5.68
N THR A 135 -5.54 -23.54 -6.14
CA THR A 135 -5.32 -24.70 -5.26
C THR A 135 -4.00 -24.59 -4.50
N HIS A 136 -2.90 -24.24 -5.19
CA HIS A 136 -1.62 -24.01 -4.54
C HIS A 136 -1.69 -22.84 -3.54
N ALA A 137 -2.24 -21.70 -3.94
CA ALA A 137 -2.32 -20.51 -3.10
C ALA A 137 -3.05 -20.74 -1.77
N PHE A 138 -4.10 -21.58 -1.76
CA PHE A 138 -4.91 -21.85 -0.56
C PHE A 138 -4.55 -23.17 0.17
N SER A 139 -3.67 -24.00 -0.38
CA SER A 139 -3.22 -25.26 0.25
C SER A 139 -2.37 -25.08 1.52
N ALA A 140 -1.81 -23.89 1.73
CA ALA A 140 -0.99 -23.55 2.89
C ALA A 140 -1.22 -22.07 3.26
N PRO A 141 -0.83 -21.62 4.46
CA PRO A 141 -1.03 -20.24 4.88
C PRO A 141 -0.11 -19.28 4.10
N ARG A 142 -0.62 -18.74 2.99
CA ARG A 142 0.09 -17.80 2.11
C ARG A 142 -0.59 -16.44 2.03
N GLY A 143 0.22 -15.39 1.89
CA GLY A 143 -0.23 -14.01 1.67
C GLY A 143 0.66 -13.30 0.66
N ILE A 144 0.19 -12.16 0.14
CA ILE A 144 1.06 -11.29 -0.67
C ILE A 144 1.83 -10.35 0.26
N VAL A 145 3.14 -10.31 0.10
CA VAL A 145 3.99 -9.23 0.62
C VAL A 145 4.33 -8.28 -0.52
N CYS A 146 3.99 -7.02 -0.32
CA CYS A 146 4.23 -5.95 -1.26
C CYS A 146 5.23 -4.95 -0.67
N LEU A 147 6.38 -4.79 -1.33
CA LEU A 147 7.37 -3.78 -0.95
C LEU A 147 7.18 -2.55 -1.83
N ILE A 148 7.06 -1.38 -1.21
CA ILE A 148 6.89 -0.10 -1.90
C ILE A 148 7.89 0.92 -1.36
N SER A 149 8.32 1.85 -2.21
CA SER A 149 9.09 3.02 -1.80
C SER A 149 8.40 4.29 -2.29
N MET A 150 8.45 5.35 -1.48
CA MET A 150 7.89 6.64 -1.87
C MET A 150 8.79 7.31 -2.90
N ARG A 151 8.20 7.94 -3.92
CA ARG A 151 8.97 8.68 -4.92
C ARG A 151 9.52 9.98 -4.33
N PRO A 152 10.84 10.22 -4.36
CA PRO A 152 11.42 11.46 -3.83
C PRO A 152 10.91 12.72 -4.52
N ASP A 153 10.55 12.61 -5.80
CA ASP A 153 10.07 13.66 -6.70
C ASP A 153 8.53 13.70 -6.82
N TRP A 154 7.81 13.03 -5.92
CA TRP A 154 6.36 12.97 -5.98
C TRP A 154 5.71 14.37 -5.91
N ASP A 155 4.94 14.71 -6.94
CA ASP A 155 4.28 16.02 -7.10
C ASP A 155 2.88 16.10 -6.44
N GLY A 156 2.48 15.04 -5.73
CA GLY A 156 1.13 14.91 -5.17
C GLY A 156 0.14 14.17 -6.07
N ASN A 157 0.54 13.66 -7.23
CA ASN A 157 -0.31 12.87 -8.11
C ASN A 157 -0.74 11.56 -7.42
N PRO A 158 -2.04 11.34 -7.18
CA PRO A 158 -2.50 10.19 -6.41
C PRO A 158 -2.32 8.85 -7.16
N ALA A 159 -2.01 8.88 -8.46
CA ALA A 159 -1.74 7.69 -9.25
C ALA A 159 -0.27 7.23 -9.21
N ALA A 160 0.68 8.10 -8.83
CA ALA A 160 2.12 7.79 -8.84
C ALA A 160 2.89 8.19 -7.56
N PRO A 161 2.40 7.93 -6.33
CA PRO A 161 3.16 8.21 -5.10
C PRO A 161 4.31 7.24 -4.80
N PHE A 162 4.25 6.01 -5.31
CA PHE A 162 5.19 4.94 -4.95
C PHE A 162 5.83 4.28 -6.18
N HIS A 163 7.00 3.68 -5.98
CA HIS A 163 7.49 2.58 -6.81
C HIS A 163 7.05 1.26 -6.18
N LEU A 164 6.61 0.31 -7.03
CA LEU A 164 6.33 -1.06 -6.63
C LEU A 164 7.62 -1.89 -6.75
N LEU A 165 8.24 -2.24 -5.64
CA LEU A 165 9.51 -2.97 -5.60
C LEU A 165 9.32 -4.49 -5.62
N SER A 166 8.31 -4.98 -4.89
CA SER A 166 7.98 -6.40 -4.84
C SER A 166 6.49 -6.61 -4.73
N PHE A 167 6.01 -7.73 -5.28
CA PHE A 167 4.65 -8.23 -5.14
C PHE A 167 4.73 -9.76 -5.23
N ALA A 168 4.85 -10.42 -4.08
CA ALA A 168 5.21 -11.83 -4.00
C ALA A 168 4.23 -12.61 -3.12
N LEU A 169 3.81 -13.79 -3.58
CA LEU A 169 3.05 -14.76 -2.81
C LEU A 169 4.02 -15.61 -1.98
N LEU A 170 3.95 -15.46 -0.66
CA LEU A 170 4.86 -16.11 0.28
C LEU A 170 4.08 -16.93 1.30
N HIS A 171 4.67 -18.02 1.78
CA HIS A 171 4.21 -18.67 3.00
C HIS A 171 4.36 -17.72 4.20
N LYS A 172 3.44 -17.79 5.17
CA LYS A 172 3.45 -16.88 6.32
C LYS A 172 4.79 -16.90 7.07
N ASP A 173 5.45 -18.06 7.12
CA ASP A 173 6.71 -18.26 7.86
C ASP A 173 7.95 -17.79 7.08
N GLU A 174 7.82 -17.48 5.78
CA GLU A 174 8.89 -16.88 4.98
C GLU A 174 8.98 -15.36 5.18
N SER A 175 8.07 -14.76 5.95
CA SER A 175 8.01 -13.32 6.14
C SER A 175 7.58 -12.95 7.56
N SER A 176 8.45 -12.24 8.27
CA SER A 176 8.16 -11.76 9.64
C SER A 176 6.90 -10.90 9.70
N VAL A 177 6.65 -10.09 8.67
CA VAL A 177 5.46 -9.23 8.61
C VAL A 177 4.18 -10.02 8.41
N LEU A 178 4.20 -11.13 7.67
CA LEU A 178 3.03 -12.02 7.56
C LEU A 178 2.85 -12.81 8.86
N ASN A 179 3.92 -13.44 9.35
CA ASN A 179 3.89 -14.28 10.54
C ASN A 179 3.37 -13.50 11.77
N GLY A 180 3.88 -12.29 11.99
CA GLY A 180 3.59 -11.49 13.19
C GLY A 180 2.16 -10.97 13.31
N GLN A 181 1.36 -11.03 12.25
CA GLN A 181 -0.04 -10.55 12.25
C GLN A 181 -1.02 -11.49 11.55
N TRP A 182 -0.63 -12.75 11.36
CA TRP A 182 -1.37 -13.72 10.54
C TRP A 182 -2.84 -13.89 10.98
N ASP A 183 -3.09 -14.04 12.28
CA ASP A 183 -4.43 -14.25 12.81
C ASP A 183 -5.34 -13.04 12.52
N SER A 184 -4.82 -11.82 12.75
CA SER A 184 -5.51 -10.56 12.42
C SER A 184 -5.80 -10.41 10.93
N LEU A 185 -4.89 -10.85 10.05
CA LEU A 185 -5.12 -10.87 8.61
C LEU A 185 -6.26 -11.82 8.25
N MET A 186 -6.29 -13.00 8.86
CA MET A 186 -7.35 -13.97 8.60
C MET A 186 -8.71 -13.52 9.14
N ASP A 187 -8.75 -12.78 10.25
CA ASP A 187 -9.95 -12.07 10.70
C ASP A 187 -10.43 -11.04 9.68
N GLY A 188 -9.50 -10.22 9.16
CA GLY A 188 -9.79 -9.27 8.09
C GLY A 188 -10.33 -9.92 6.82
N CYS A 189 -9.76 -11.06 6.40
CA CYS A 189 -10.30 -11.86 5.29
C CYS A 189 -11.75 -12.31 5.57
N ARG A 190 -12.04 -12.81 6.78
CA ARG A 190 -13.40 -13.23 7.16
C ARG A 190 -14.37 -12.05 7.17
N GLU A 191 -13.97 -10.90 7.67
CA GLU A 191 -14.79 -9.69 7.69
C GLU A 191 -15.07 -9.17 6.27
N TYR A 192 -14.04 -9.12 5.42
CA TYR A 192 -14.20 -8.76 4.02
C TYR A 192 -15.18 -9.69 3.29
N ALA A 193 -15.08 -11.01 3.51
CA ALA A 193 -16.01 -11.99 2.94
C ALA A 193 -17.46 -11.73 3.35
N ARG A 194 -17.72 -11.39 4.62
CA ARG A 194 -19.06 -11.08 5.14
C ARG A 194 -19.63 -9.78 4.57
N GLY A 195 -18.76 -8.79 4.32
CA GLY A 195 -19.14 -7.49 3.78
C GLY A 195 -19.53 -7.53 2.29
N GLN A 196 -19.03 -8.51 1.54
CA GLN A 196 -19.41 -8.76 0.15
C GLN A 196 -20.83 -9.35 0.08
N ARG A 197 -21.86 -8.50 0.18
CA ARG A 197 -23.22 -8.88 -0.24
C ARG A 197 -23.18 -9.07 -1.75
N PHE A 198 -23.24 -10.30 -2.22
CA PHE A 198 -23.47 -10.62 -3.63
C PHE A 198 -24.80 -9.98 -4.04
N GLY A 199 -24.76 -8.75 -4.57
CA GLY A 199 -25.93 -8.12 -5.16
C GLY A 199 -26.49 -9.04 -6.25
N ASN A 200 -27.82 -9.06 -6.40
CA ASN A 200 -28.52 -9.76 -7.48
C ASN A 200 -27.90 -9.40 -8.84
N ARG A 201 -26.87 -10.15 -9.27
CA ARG A 201 -26.31 -10.07 -10.61
C ARG A 201 -26.98 -11.14 -11.43
N SER A 202 -27.70 -10.71 -12.45
CA SER A 202 -28.25 -11.60 -13.47
C SER A 202 -27.09 -12.16 -14.30
N GLY A 203 -26.62 -13.36 -13.98
CA GLY A 203 -25.54 -14.06 -14.67
C GLY A 203 -24.89 -15.13 -13.79
N PRO A 204 -24.12 -16.09 -14.36
CA PRO A 204 -23.36 -17.03 -13.55
C PRO A 204 -22.39 -16.27 -12.64
N THR A 205 -22.61 -16.35 -11.33
CA THR A 205 -21.76 -15.68 -10.34
C THR A 205 -20.41 -16.41 -10.29
N PRO A 206 -19.27 -15.72 -10.47
CA PRO A 206 -17.96 -16.31 -10.27
C PRO A 206 -17.88 -16.91 -8.87
N VAL A 207 -17.46 -18.17 -8.75
CA VAL A 207 -17.36 -18.86 -7.47
C VAL A 207 -16.15 -18.33 -6.72
N LEU A 208 -16.37 -17.73 -5.55
CA LEU A 208 -15.30 -17.24 -4.68
C LEU A 208 -14.45 -18.42 -4.21
N ALA A 209 -13.17 -18.42 -4.55
CA ALA A 209 -12.21 -19.41 -4.06
C ALA A 209 -11.70 -19.07 -2.66
N GLY A 210 -11.49 -17.77 -2.40
CA GLY A 210 -11.02 -17.29 -1.11
C GLY A 210 -10.56 -15.84 -1.19
N ILE A 211 -9.97 -15.35 -0.11
CA ILE A 211 -9.41 -14.00 -0.01
C ILE A 211 -7.95 -14.15 0.41
N ILE A 212 -7.05 -13.58 -0.39
CA ILE A 212 -5.63 -13.52 -0.05
C ILE A 212 -5.36 -12.17 0.61
N PRO A 213 -4.78 -12.14 1.82
CA PRO A 213 -4.35 -10.90 2.44
C PRO A 213 -3.12 -10.34 1.69
N ILE A 214 -3.11 -9.03 1.49
CA ILE A 214 -1.98 -8.29 0.94
C ILE A 214 -1.46 -7.33 2.00
N VAL A 215 -0.18 -7.45 2.32
CA VAL A 215 0.55 -6.61 3.27
C VAL A 215 1.46 -5.66 2.51
N TRP A 216 1.31 -4.36 2.73
CA TRP A 216 2.11 -3.31 2.11
C TRP A 216 3.14 -2.77 3.10
N CYS A 217 4.42 -2.90 2.75
CA CYS A 217 5.56 -2.52 3.61
C CYS A 217 6.47 -1.52 2.90
N MET A 218 7.13 -0.67 3.68
CA MET A 218 8.15 0.27 3.19
C MET A 218 9.57 -0.21 3.49
N THR A 219 10.51 0.10 2.59
CA THR A 219 11.89 -0.45 2.62
C THR A 219 12.89 0.31 3.50
N GLU A 220 12.56 1.51 3.99
CA GLU A 220 13.51 2.41 4.68
C GLU A 220 13.14 2.64 6.16
N ASP A 221 13.20 1.60 6.99
CA ASP A 221 13.24 1.72 8.47
C ASP A 221 11.95 2.07 9.25
N ASN A 222 10.76 1.53 8.91
CA ASN A 222 9.59 1.68 9.80
C ASN A 222 8.65 0.47 9.85
N ASP A 223 8.06 0.24 11.03
CA ASP A 223 6.91 -0.64 11.38
C ASP A 223 5.61 -0.35 10.59
N PHE A 224 5.73 0.30 9.44
CA PHE A 224 4.61 0.70 8.62
C PHE A 224 4.08 -0.50 7.84
N VAL A 225 2.84 -0.86 8.16
CA VAL A 225 2.09 -1.88 7.45
C VAL A 225 0.70 -1.36 7.12
N VAL A 226 0.30 -1.50 5.86
CA VAL A 226 -1.11 -1.41 5.47
C VAL A 226 -1.55 -2.80 5.04
N ASN A 227 -2.76 -3.19 5.43
CA ASN A 227 -3.37 -4.45 5.01
C ASN A 227 -4.54 -4.16 4.07
N THR A 228 -4.61 -4.90 2.97
CA THR A 228 -5.76 -4.88 2.05
C THR A 228 -6.15 -6.31 1.68
N PHE A 229 -7.39 -6.48 1.24
CA PHE A 229 -7.97 -7.80 0.98
C PHE A 229 -8.60 -7.79 -0.39
N PHE A 230 -8.22 -8.77 -1.21
CA PHE A 230 -8.72 -8.92 -2.57
C PHE A 230 -9.29 -10.34 -2.76
N PRO A 231 -10.48 -10.49 -3.35
CA PRO A 231 -11.08 -11.79 -3.58
C PRO A 231 -10.40 -12.49 -4.76
N ILE A 232 -10.14 -13.79 -4.61
CA ILE A 232 -9.76 -14.71 -5.68
C ILE A 232 -10.99 -15.54 -6.03
N TYR A 233 -11.27 -15.66 -7.33
CA TYR A 233 -12.37 -16.47 -7.84
C TYR A 233 -11.79 -17.66 -8.60
N HIS A 234 -12.50 -18.78 -8.58
CA HIS A 234 -12.20 -19.89 -9.46
C HIS A 234 -12.35 -19.46 -10.92
N THR A 235 -11.45 -19.94 -11.76
CA THR A 235 -11.48 -19.75 -13.21
C THR A 235 -12.37 -20.79 -13.86
N HIS A 236 -12.65 -20.59 -15.15
CA HIS A 236 -13.28 -21.60 -15.98
C HIS A 236 -12.31 -22.72 -16.41
N VAL A 237 -11.02 -22.60 -16.07
CA VAL A 237 -10.00 -23.59 -16.45
C VAL A 237 -10.04 -24.74 -15.46
N ALA A 238 -10.19 -25.97 -15.96
CA ALA A 238 -10.37 -27.18 -15.15
C ALA A 238 -9.13 -27.59 -14.32
N ASP A 239 -7.93 -27.19 -14.76
CA ASP A 239 -6.66 -27.39 -14.03
C ASP A 239 -5.89 -26.07 -14.00
N ASP A 240 -5.96 -25.39 -12.85
CA ASP A 240 -5.30 -24.10 -12.62
C ASP A 240 -3.83 -24.25 -12.20
N GLY A 241 -3.36 -25.47 -11.94
CA GLY A 241 -1.97 -25.77 -11.56
C GLY A 241 -1.04 -25.95 -12.76
N ALA A 242 -1.56 -26.38 -13.91
CA ALA A 242 -0.78 -26.67 -15.12
C ALA A 242 -1.06 -25.66 -16.26
N LEU A 243 -0.59 -24.41 -16.10
CA LEU A 243 -0.71 -23.41 -17.17
C LEU A 243 0.09 -23.83 -18.41
N ASN A 244 -0.57 -23.86 -19.57
CA ASN A 244 0.10 -24.02 -20.86
C ASN A 244 1.02 -22.83 -21.18
N ALA A 245 1.93 -23.01 -22.14
CA ALA A 245 2.94 -22.01 -22.48
C ALA A 245 2.34 -20.66 -22.91
N ARG A 246 1.27 -20.67 -23.73
CA ARG A 246 0.59 -19.46 -24.21
C ARG A 246 0.01 -18.67 -23.03
N THR A 247 -0.69 -19.34 -22.13
CA THR A 247 -1.25 -18.72 -20.93
C THR A 247 -0.17 -18.15 -20.03
N ARG A 248 0.92 -18.89 -19.80
CA ARG A 248 2.04 -18.40 -18.98
C ARG A 248 2.67 -17.13 -19.55
N ILE A 249 2.86 -17.06 -20.87
CA ILE A 249 3.35 -15.85 -21.56
C ILE A 249 2.38 -14.70 -21.36
N ALA A 250 1.08 -14.92 -21.58
CA ALA A 250 0.04 -13.90 -21.41
C ALA A 250 0.02 -13.32 -19.99
N LEU A 251 -0.05 -14.17 -18.95
CA LEU A 251 -0.08 -13.70 -17.56
C LEU A 251 1.19 -12.96 -17.17
N THR A 252 2.35 -13.39 -17.66
CA THR A 252 3.63 -12.68 -17.47
C THR A 252 3.60 -11.30 -18.13
N GLY A 253 3.04 -11.21 -19.33
CA GLY A 253 2.83 -9.94 -20.04
C GLY A 253 1.92 -8.98 -19.28
N VAL A 254 0.78 -9.46 -18.77
CA VAL A 254 -0.13 -8.68 -17.94
C VAL A 254 0.57 -8.18 -16.66
N VAL A 255 1.36 -9.03 -16.00
CA VAL A 255 2.15 -8.64 -14.81
C VAL A 255 3.12 -7.52 -15.13
N HIS A 256 3.90 -7.65 -16.20
CA HIS A 256 4.86 -6.64 -16.62
C HIS A 256 4.16 -5.32 -16.94
N HIS A 257 3.06 -5.38 -17.68
CA HIS A 257 2.31 -4.21 -18.06
C HIS A 257 1.66 -3.51 -16.86
N CYS A 258 1.03 -4.23 -15.93
CA CYS A 258 0.48 -3.64 -14.71
C CYS A 258 1.56 -2.96 -13.87
N ARG A 259 2.77 -3.53 -13.78
CA ARG A 259 3.91 -2.88 -13.11
C ARG A 259 4.30 -1.58 -13.79
N ASN A 260 4.40 -1.57 -15.12
CA ASN A 260 4.68 -0.34 -15.88
C ASN A 260 3.58 0.71 -15.70
N CYS A 261 2.31 0.29 -15.67
CA CYS A 261 1.20 1.19 -15.42
C CYS A 261 1.27 1.83 -14.02
N LEU A 262 1.55 1.03 -12.99
CA LEU A 262 1.75 1.53 -11.63
C LEU A 262 2.91 2.50 -11.55
N ASP A 263 4.03 2.17 -12.20
CA ASP A 263 5.24 2.99 -12.16
C ASP A 263 5.08 4.32 -12.90
N ARG A 264 4.26 4.35 -13.95
CA ARG A 264 3.99 5.58 -14.72
C ARG A 264 2.74 6.31 -14.22
N GLY A 265 1.98 5.78 -13.26
CA GLY A 265 0.73 6.40 -12.80
C GLY A 265 -0.44 6.30 -13.80
N LEU A 266 -0.42 5.27 -14.64
CA LEU A 266 -1.48 4.91 -15.57
C LEU A 266 -2.55 4.06 -14.89
N VAL A 267 -3.79 4.51 -14.94
CA VAL A 267 -4.90 3.95 -14.17
C VAL A 267 -5.99 3.41 -15.09
N TYR A 268 -6.37 2.15 -14.91
CA TYR A 268 -7.59 1.59 -15.50
C TYR A 268 -8.81 2.04 -14.70
N GLU A 269 -9.75 2.74 -15.34
CA GLU A 269 -11.00 3.15 -14.71
C GLU A 269 -12.06 2.02 -14.79
N GLU A 270 -12.75 1.71 -13.69
CA GLU A 270 -14.00 0.93 -13.72
C GLU A 270 -15.17 1.87 -14.00
N ARG A 271 -15.75 1.78 -15.20
CA ARG A 271 -17.04 2.41 -15.49
C ARG A 271 -18.19 1.46 -15.12
N PRO A 272 -19.27 1.97 -14.49
CA PRO A 272 -20.58 1.33 -14.57
C PRO A 272 -20.98 1.22 -16.05
N GLY A 273 -21.45 0.04 -16.45
CA GLY A 273 -21.49 -0.42 -17.84
C GLY A 273 -22.20 0.49 -18.85
N GLY A 274 -21.57 0.62 -20.03
CA GLY A 274 -22.30 0.76 -21.29
C GLY A 274 -22.62 -0.62 -21.87
N PRO A 275 -23.68 -0.76 -22.68
CA PRO A 275 -24.04 -2.04 -23.27
C PRO A 275 -23.02 -2.42 -24.37
N GLY A 276 -22.49 -3.65 -24.29
CA GLY A 276 -21.54 -4.19 -25.28
C GLY A 276 -20.22 -4.62 -24.64
N GLY A 277 -20.29 -5.58 -23.73
CA GLY A 277 -19.15 -6.17 -23.04
C GLY A 277 -18.12 -6.78 -23.99
N CYS A 278 -17.17 -5.96 -24.43
CA CYS A 278 -15.80 -6.31 -24.77
C CYS A 278 -15.09 -4.98 -25.02
N MET A 279 -14.55 -4.37 -23.97
CA MET A 279 -13.92 -3.05 -24.06
C MET A 279 -12.51 -3.18 -23.53
N LEU A 280 -11.55 -3.20 -24.44
CA LEU A 280 -10.16 -2.83 -24.19
C LEU A 280 -10.14 -1.64 -23.23
N LYS A 281 -9.93 -1.88 -21.93
CA LYS A 281 -9.81 -0.80 -20.95
C LYS A 281 -8.46 -0.15 -21.24
N LEU A 282 -8.41 0.95 -21.98
CA LEU A 282 -7.17 1.71 -22.10
C LEU A 282 -6.93 2.42 -20.77
N PRO A 283 -5.73 2.34 -20.17
CA PRO A 283 -5.43 3.08 -18.98
C PRO A 283 -5.29 4.57 -19.31
N GLY A 284 -5.67 5.42 -18.36
CA GLY A 284 -5.59 6.88 -18.48
C GLY A 284 -4.75 7.52 -17.38
N TRP A 285 -4.63 8.84 -17.45
CA TRP A 285 -3.77 9.63 -16.55
C TRP A 285 -4.59 10.45 -15.59
N TYR A 286 -4.06 10.65 -14.38
CA TYR A 286 -4.51 11.74 -13.55
C TYR A 286 -3.74 13.02 -13.91
N ARG A 287 -4.44 13.99 -14.52
CA ARG A 287 -3.90 15.32 -14.82
C ARG A 287 -4.43 16.35 -13.82
N GLN A 288 -3.59 17.33 -13.49
CA GLN A 288 -3.98 18.39 -12.56
C GLN A 288 -4.86 19.42 -13.28
N LYS A 289 -6.13 19.52 -12.88
CA LYS A 289 -7.08 20.54 -13.34
C LYS A 289 -7.41 21.48 -12.18
N GLY A 290 -6.68 22.59 -12.10
CA GLY A 290 -6.74 23.52 -10.97
C GLY A 290 -6.18 22.88 -9.70
N LYS A 291 -6.99 22.76 -8.64
CA LYS A 291 -6.59 22.12 -7.37
C LYS A 291 -6.95 20.63 -7.28
N LYS A 292 -7.51 20.04 -8.34
CA LYS A 292 -8.00 18.67 -8.34
C LYS A 292 -7.27 17.83 -9.38
N TRP A 293 -7.01 16.58 -9.03
CA TRP A 293 -6.57 15.56 -9.97
C TRP A 293 -7.79 14.96 -10.65
N LYS A 294 -7.77 14.90 -11.98
CA LYS A 294 -8.85 14.33 -12.78
C LYS A 294 -8.29 13.24 -13.69
N TRP A 295 -8.98 12.11 -13.74
CA TRP A 295 -8.66 11.03 -14.67
C TRP A 295 -9.09 11.41 -16.09
N GLU A 296 -8.22 11.14 -17.05
CA GLU A 296 -8.40 11.48 -18.46
C GLU A 296 -7.89 10.35 -19.35
N VAL A 297 -8.66 10.05 -20.40
CA VAL A 297 -8.25 9.11 -21.45
C VAL A 297 -7.13 9.75 -22.26
N PRO A 298 -6.09 9.01 -22.67
CA PRO A 298 -5.10 9.52 -23.60
C PRO A 298 -5.75 9.89 -24.93
N MET A 299 -5.37 11.04 -25.52
CA MET A 299 -5.91 11.44 -26.82
C MET A 299 -5.22 10.69 -27.96
N PRO A 300 -5.94 10.34 -29.05
CA PRO A 300 -5.30 9.82 -30.26
C PRO A 300 -4.24 10.80 -30.77
N GLY A 301 -2.99 10.34 -30.90
CA GLY A 301 -1.84 11.17 -31.29
C GLY A 301 -1.06 11.80 -30.13
N ASP A 302 -1.42 11.53 -28.88
CA ASP A 302 -0.56 11.83 -27.73
C ASP A 302 0.73 11.00 -27.84
N GLN A 303 1.87 11.65 -28.05
CA GLN A 303 3.15 10.97 -28.28
C GLN A 303 3.54 10.10 -27.09
N ASP A 304 3.21 10.52 -25.86
CA ASP A 304 3.48 9.75 -24.64
C ASP A 304 2.62 8.48 -24.63
N PHE A 305 1.39 8.54 -25.14
CA PHE A 305 0.52 7.37 -25.29
C PHE A 305 1.03 6.42 -26.37
N VAL A 306 1.41 6.95 -27.54
CA VAL A 306 1.89 6.13 -28.67
C VAL A 306 3.18 5.40 -28.29
N THR A 307 4.17 6.10 -27.72
CA THR A 307 5.44 5.51 -27.30
C THR A 307 5.23 4.48 -26.19
N LEU A 308 4.39 4.77 -25.20
CA LEU A 308 4.12 3.82 -24.11
C LEU A 308 3.37 2.57 -24.58
N TRP A 309 2.42 2.75 -25.50
CA TRP A 309 1.72 1.63 -26.13
C TRP A 309 2.69 0.77 -26.94
N GLN A 310 3.61 1.39 -27.70
CA GLN A 310 4.69 0.73 -28.45
C GLN A 310 5.74 0.03 -27.58
N GLU A 311 6.07 0.54 -26.40
CA GLU A 311 6.98 -0.12 -25.45
C GLU A 311 6.33 -1.31 -24.75
N ALA A 312 5.01 -1.30 -24.59
CA ALA A 312 4.23 -2.40 -24.03
C ALA A 312 3.94 -3.51 -25.04
N PHE A 313 4.42 -3.40 -26.28
CA PHE A 313 3.80 -4.09 -27.41
C PHE A 313 4.10 -5.58 -27.46
N GLU A 314 5.20 -6.09 -26.91
CA GLU A 314 5.51 -7.52 -27.04
C GLU A 314 6.20 -8.10 -25.81
N VAL A 315 5.58 -9.12 -25.20
CA VAL A 315 6.24 -10.01 -24.24
C VAL A 315 6.28 -11.39 -24.87
N ALA A 316 7.49 -11.83 -25.24
CA ALA A 316 7.73 -13.10 -25.93
C ALA A 316 6.87 -13.29 -27.21
N GLY A 317 6.73 -12.23 -28.02
CA GLY A 317 5.99 -12.24 -29.28
C GLY A 317 4.47 -12.22 -29.17
N MET A 318 3.92 -11.99 -27.96
CA MET A 318 2.49 -11.77 -27.74
C MET A 318 2.23 -10.29 -27.46
N THR A 319 1.22 -9.72 -28.10
CA THR A 319 0.83 -8.34 -27.81
C THR A 319 0.16 -8.20 -26.46
N ILE A 320 0.29 -7.03 -25.83
CA ILE A 320 -0.36 -6.80 -24.54
C ILE A 320 -1.89 -6.95 -24.62
N LEU A 321 -2.49 -6.59 -25.74
CA LEU A 321 -3.92 -6.79 -25.98
C LEU A 321 -4.28 -8.28 -26.01
N GLU A 322 -3.51 -9.11 -26.71
CA GLU A 322 -3.71 -10.55 -26.70
C GLU A 322 -3.52 -11.15 -25.30
N ALA A 323 -2.54 -10.65 -24.55
CA ALA A 323 -2.31 -11.08 -23.17
C ALA A 323 -3.51 -10.77 -22.26
N TRP A 324 -4.10 -9.57 -22.36
CA TRP A 324 -5.33 -9.23 -21.63
C TRP A 324 -6.53 -10.07 -22.05
N LYS A 325 -6.68 -10.37 -23.35
CA LYS A 325 -7.75 -11.27 -23.82
C LYS A 325 -7.63 -12.65 -23.21
N VAL A 326 -6.43 -13.24 -23.21
CA VAL A 326 -6.18 -14.55 -22.60
C VAL A 326 -6.44 -14.51 -21.09
N TYR A 327 -6.06 -13.42 -20.41
CA TYR A 327 -6.36 -13.23 -18.99
C TYR A 327 -7.88 -13.17 -18.71
N ASP A 328 -8.64 -12.43 -19.50
CA ASP A 328 -10.09 -12.33 -19.35
C ASP A 328 -10.80 -13.66 -19.68
N GLU A 329 -10.33 -14.41 -20.68
CA GLU A 329 -10.80 -15.76 -21.01
C GLU A 329 -10.67 -16.71 -19.80
N ILE A 330 -9.51 -16.71 -19.15
CA ILE A 330 -9.23 -17.55 -17.97
C ILE A 330 -10.21 -17.21 -16.84
N LEU A 331 -10.45 -15.93 -16.58
CA LEU A 331 -11.35 -15.46 -15.52
C LEU A 331 -12.85 -15.53 -15.90
N GLY A 332 -13.21 -16.03 -17.09
CA GLY A 332 -14.60 -16.09 -17.55
C GLY A 332 -15.24 -14.73 -17.82
N ARG A 333 -14.43 -13.69 -18.09
CA ARG A 333 -14.88 -12.31 -18.27
C ARG A 333 -15.20 -11.91 -19.72
N GLY A 334 -15.25 -12.88 -20.64
CA GLY A 334 -15.33 -12.62 -22.08
C GLY A 334 -16.23 -13.54 -22.90
N VAL A 335 -17.18 -14.27 -22.29
CA VAL A 335 -18.18 -15.04 -23.05
C VAL A 335 -19.56 -14.41 -22.85
N SER A 336 -19.91 -13.50 -23.75
CA SER A 336 -21.30 -13.16 -24.09
C SER A 336 -21.43 -13.11 -25.59
#